data_AF-A0A7Y3GUY5-F1
#
_entry.id   AF-A0A7Y3GUY5-F1
#
_cell.length_a   1.000
_cell.length_b   1.000
_cell.length_c   1.000
_cell.angle_alpha   90.00
_cell.angle_beta   90.00
_cell.angle_gamma   90.00
#
_symmetry.space_group_name_H-M   'P 1'
#
loop_
_entity.id
_entity.type
_entity.pdbx_description
1 polymer ?
#
loop_
_entity_poly.entity_id
_entity_poly.type
_entity_poly.pdbx_seq_one_letter_code
_entity_poly.pdbx_strand_id
1 'polypeptide(L)'
;MDRQLAGRAGRRGDPGRFEAILSIEDPLVREFFHPILLRIAQSEVLDRLGLGSKVGRFLNSYAQAAVERRHASERRAVLREEEVREKRFAFAGGTE
;
A
#
# COMPACT_ATOMS: atom_id res chain seq x y z
N MET A 1 -6.91 0.21 -4.84
CA MET A 1 -7.16 -0.63 -6.04
C MET A 1 -7.98 -1.88 -5.69
N ASP A 2 -7.62 -2.61 -4.63
CA ASP A 2 -8.24 -3.91 -4.30
C ASP A 2 -9.76 -3.90 -4.08
N ARG A 3 -10.29 -2.82 -3.48
CA ARG A 3 -11.76 -2.63 -3.37
C ARG A 3 -12.45 -2.50 -4.73
N GLN A 4 -11.77 -1.97 -5.74
CA GLN A 4 -12.30 -1.90 -7.09
C GLN A 4 -12.30 -3.28 -7.76
N LEU A 5 -11.30 -4.12 -7.47
CA LEU A 5 -11.26 -5.51 -7.95
C LEU A 5 -12.38 -6.34 -7.30
N ALA A 6 -12.55 -6.23 -5.99
CA ALA A 6 -13.65 -6.88 -5.27
C ALA A 6 -15.03 -6.45 -5.78
N GLY A 7 -15.21 -5.16 -6.09
CA GLY A 7 -16.45 -4.61 -6.64
C GLY A 7 -16.79 -5.02 -8.08
N ARG A 8 -15.89 -5.75 -8.76
CA ARG A 8 -16.21 -6.37 -10.07
C ARG A 8 -16.99 -7.67 -9.92
N ALA A 9 -16.92 -8.32 -8.77
CA ALA A 9 -17.75 -9.49 -8.46
C ALA A 9 -19.13 -9.05 -7.97
N GLY A 10 -20.19 -9.77 -8.37
CA GLY A 10 -21.55 -9.56 -7.85
C GLY A 10 -22.21 -8.24 -8.25
N ARG A 11 -22.36 -7.99 -9.56
CA ARG A 11 -23.07 -6.79 -10.04
C ARG A 11 -24.59 -7.01 -9.91
N ARG A 12 -25.35 -5.93 -9.66
CA ARG A 12 -26.83 -5.94 -9.58
C ARG A 12 -27.42 -6.95 -8.58
N GLY A 13 -26.74 -7.18 -7.47
CA GLY A 13 -27.24 -8.07 -6.40
C GLY A 13 -26.91 -9.55 -6.63
N ASP A 14 -26.19 -9.90 -7.69
CA ASP A 14 -25.69 -11.25 -7.87
C ASP A 14 -24.71 -11.61 -6.75
N PRO A 15 -24.76 -12.84 -6.20
CA PRO A 15 -23.78 -13.28 -5.23
C PRO A 15 -22.38 -13.31 -5.87
N GLY A 16 -21.48 -12.50 -5.33
CA GLY A 16 -20.08 -12.45 -5.73
C GLY A 16 -19.17 -12.86 -4.59
N ARG A 17 -18.09 -13.59 -4.90
CA ARG A 17 -17.03 -13.92 -3.94
C ARG A 17 -15.72 -13.32 -4.41
N PHE A 18 -15.01 -12.69 -3.48
CA PHE A 18 -13.66 -12.18 -3.69
C PHE A 18 -12.76 -12.78 -2.61
N GLU A 19 -11.61 -13.28 -3.01
CA GLU A 19 -10.60 -13.81 -2.11
C GLU A 19 -9.24 -13.25 -2.50
N ALA A 20 -8.54 -12.67 -1.54
CA ALA A 20 -7.18 -12.19 -1.73
C ALA A 20 -6.22 -13.28 -1.24
N ILE A 21 -5.44 -13.85 -2.15
CA ILE A 21 -4.32 -14.73 -1.84
C ILE A 21 -3.10 -13.83 -1.64
N LEU A 22 -2.52 -13.87 -0.45
CA LEU A 22 -1.42 -12.99 -0.05
C LEU A 22 -0.24 -13.84 0.40
N SER A 23 0.98 -13.40 0.08
CA SER A 23 2.20 -14.04 0.56
C SER A 23 2.99 -13.11 1.49
N ILE A 24 3.51 -13.66 2.59
CA ILE A 24 4.43 -12.93 3.48
C ILE A 24 5.76 -12.62 2.76
N GLU A 25 6.06 -13.36 1.69
CA GLU A 25 7.26 -13.17 0.89
C GLU A 25 7.12 -12.11 -0.20
N ASP A 26 5.93 -11.52 -0.35
CA ASP A 26 5.71 -10.49 -1.36
C ASP A 26 6.72 -9.35 -1.20
N PRO A 27 7.23 -8.77 -2.30
CA PRO A 27 8.23 -7.70 -2.26
C PRO A 27 7.78 -6.53 -1.39
N LEU A 28 6.49 -6.20 -1.45
CA LEU A 28 5.82 -5.21 -0.61
C LEU A 28 5.96 -5.50 0.89
N VAL A 29 5.76 -6.75 1.29
CA VAL A 29 5.87 -7.12 2.70
C VAL A 29 7.34 -7.10 3.13
N ARG A 30 8.26 -7.55 2.27
CA ARG A 30 9.71 -7.52 2.55
C ARG A 30 10.29 -6.11 2.63
N GLU A 31 9.80 -5.17 1.85
CA GLU A 31 10.29 -3.78 1.84
C GLU A 31 9.88 -3.02 3.11
N PHE A 32 8.70 -3.30 3.65
CA PHE A 32 8.13 -2.55 4.77
C PHE A 32 8.30 -3.21 6.15
N PHE A 33 8.60 -4.51 6.23
CA PHE A 33 8.72 -5.23 7.51
C PHE A 33 10.14 -5.73 7.79
N HIS A 34 10.53 -5.63 9.06
CA HIS A 34 11.79 -6.17 9.54
C HIS A 34 11.80 -7.71 9.39
N PRO A 35 12.92 -8.34 8.95
CA PRO A 35 13.01 -9.79 8.73
C PRO A 35 12.65 -10.65 9.95
N ILE A 36 12.81 -10.10 11.17
CA ILE A 36 12.40 -10.75 12.42
C ILE A 36 10.87 -10.90 12.51
N LEU A 37 10.11 -9.88 12.12
CA LEU A 37 8.65 -9.93 12.13
C LEU A 37 8.13 -10.94 11.10
N LEU A 38 8.80 -11.04 9.95
CA LEU A 38 8.48 -12.04 8.92
C LEU A 38 8.73 -13.47 9.42
N ARG A 39 9.85 -13.70 10.12
CA ARG A 39 10.12 -15.01 10.76
C ARG A 39 9.08 -15.38 11.81
N ILE A 40 8.64 -14.43 12.63
CA ILE A 40 7.58 -14.68 13.62
C ILE A 40 6.26 -14.96 12.91
N ALA A 41 5.94 -14.21 11.86
CA ALA A 41 4.74 -14.39 11.04
C ALA A 41 4.70 -15.76 10.34
N GLN A 42 5.86 -16.33 10.00
CA GLN A 42 6.00 -17.66 9.41
C GLN A 42 6.10 -18.80 10.45
N SER A 43 6.08 -18.49 11.75
CA SER A 43 6.21 -19.52 12.77
C SER A 43 4.92 -20.34 12.89
N GLU A 44 5.06 -21.68 13.00
CA GLU A 44 3.93 -22.60 13.25
C GLU A 44 3.13 -22.24 14.50
N VAL A 45 3.72 -21.46 15.42
CA VAL A 45 3.05 -21.00 16.64
C VAL A 45 1.80 -20.19 16.32
N LEU A 46 1.84 -19.35 15.29
CA LEU A 46 0.68 -18.54 14.89
C LEU A 46 -0.43 -19.38 14.24
N ASP A 47 -0.05 -20.43 13.51
CA ASP A 47 -1.00 -21.37 12.94
C ASP A 47 -1.65 -22.24 14.00
N ARG A 48 -0.88 -22.72 14.99
CA ARG A 48 -1.40 -23.46 16.16
C ARG A 48 -2.37 -22.62 17.00
N LEU A 49 -2.19 -21.31 17.03
CA LEU A 49 -3.08 -20.36 17.72
C LEU A 49 -4.25 -19.89 16.84
N GLY A 50 -4.34 -20.30 15.56
CA GLY A 50 -5.36 -19.84 14.62
C GLY A 50 -5.27 -18.34 14.30
N LEU A 51 -4.15 -17.70 14.62
CA LEU A 51 -3.93 -16.26 14.46
C LEU A 51 -3.30 -15.90 13.11
N GLY A 52 -2.78 -16.87 12.36
CA GLY A 52 -2.12 -16.66 11.06
C GLY A 52 -2.93 -15.77 10.11
N SER A 53 -4.23 -16.02 9.95
CA SER A 53 -5.09 -15.20 9.07
C SER A 53 -5.30 -13.76 9.54
N LYS A 54 -5.32 -13.52 10.86
CA LYS A 54 -5.45 -12.17 11.44
C LYS A 54 -4.15 -11.40 11.29
N VAL A 55 -3.03 -12.05 11.59
CA VAL A 55 -1.68 -11.47 11.44
C VAL A 55 -1.41 -11.14 9.98
N GLY A 56 -1.71 -12.06 9.04
CA GLY A 56 -1.56 -11.82 7.61
C GLY A 56 -2.38 -10.63 7.10
N ARG A 57 -3.66 -10.52 7.52
CA ARG A 57 -4.50 -9.35 7.19
C ARG A 57 -3.93 -8.04 7.76
N PHE A 58 -3.42 -8.08 9.00
CA PHE A 58 -2.81 -6.91 9.63
C PHE A 58 -1.54 -6.48 8.89
N LEU A 59 -0.65 -7.42 8.59
CA LEU A 59 0.59 -7.15 7.85
C LEU A 59 0.29 -6.54 6.49
N ASN A 60 -0.66 -7.12 5.74
CA ASN A 60 -1.06 -6.59 4.44
C ASN A 60 -1.66 -5.18 4.54
N SER A 61 -2.56 -4.95 5.51
CA SER A 61 -3.17 -3.62 5.71
C SER A 61 -2.12 -2.56 6.05
N TYR A 62 -1.12 -2.92 6.85
CA TYR A 62 -0.03 -2.01 7.20
C TYR A 62 0.90 -1.75 6.00
N ALA A 63 1.26 -2.78 5.22
CA ALA A 63 2.03 -2.60 4.00
C ALA A 63 1.31 -1.66 3.02
N GLN A 64 0.02 -1.89 2.78
CA GLN A 64 -0.81 -1.02 1.93
C GLN A 64 -0.83 0.43 2.44
N ALA A 65 -1.04 0.64 3.74
CA ALA A 65 -1.02 1.98 4.32
C ALA A 65 0.36 2.66 4.20
N ALA A 66 1.45 1.91 4.32
CA ALA A 66 2.80 2.43 4.19
C ALA A 66 3.11 2.86 2.74
N VAL A 67 2.69 2.06 1.75
CA VAL A 67 2.77 2.38 0.32
C VAL A 67 1.95 3.63 -0.02
N GLU A 68 0.71 3.69 0.47
CA GLU A 68 -0.15 4.85 0.28
C GLU A 68 0.47 6.13 0.83
N ARG A 69 1.08 6.06 2.03
CA ARG A 69 1.81 7.19 2.61
C ARG A 69 3.03 7.57 1.79
N ARG A 70 3.81 6.61 1.31
CA ARG A 70 4.98 6.86 0.46
C ARG A 70 4.56 7.57 -0.83
N HIS A 71 3.58 7.05 -1.55
CA HIS A 71 3.05 7.69 -2.76
C HIS A 71 2.43 9.06 -2.48
N ALA A 72 1.77 9.25 -1.33
CA ALA A 72 1.30 10.58 -0.93
C ALA A 72 2.46 11.56 -0.70
N SER A 73 3.56 11.11 -0.10
CA SER A 73 4.76 11.94 0.11
C SER A 73 5.47 12.27 -1.20
N GLU A 74 5.60 11.31 -2.11
CA GLU A 74 6.18 11.49 -3.46
C GLU A 74 5.36 12.51 -4.25
N ARG A 75 4.02 12.38 -4.28
CA ARG A 75 3.14 13.36 -4.92
C ARG A 75 3.33 14.78 -4.36
N ARG A 76 3.45 14.92 -3.04
CA ARG A 76 3.71 16.23 -2.41
C ARG A 76 5.08 16.78 -2.75
N ALA A 77 6.10 15.92 -2.89
CA ALA A 77 7.43 16.34 -3.28
C ALA A 77 7.43 16.89 -4.71
N VAL A 78 6.80 16.18 -5.65
CA VAL A 78 6.63 16.62 -7.04
C VAL A 78 5.90 17.96 -7.11
N LEU A 79 4.76 18.11 -6.42
CA LEU A 79 4.01 19.37 -6.42
C LEU A 79 4.81 20.56 -5.87
N ARG A 80 5.61 20.34 -4.82
CA ARG A 80 6.49 21.40 -4.28
C ARG A 80 7.58 21.79 -5.27
N GLU A 81 8.13 20.82 -5.99
CA GLU A 81 9.13 21.09 -7.03
C GLU A 81 8.51 21.89 -8.17
N GLU A 82 7.29 21.55 -8.59
CA GLU A 82 6.55 22.32 -9.58
C GLU A 82 6.27 23.76 -9.12
N GLU A 83 5.85 23.96 -7.87
CA GLU A 83 5.61 25.30 -7.31
C GLU A 83 6.90 26.15 -7.27
N VAL A 84 8.03 25.57 -6.87
CA VAL A 84 9.33 26.27 -6.88
C VAL A 84 9.75 26.62 -8.30
N ARG A 85 9.54 25.71 -9.24
CA ARG A 85 9.85 25.93 -10.66
C ARG A 85 8.98 27.02 -11.26
N GLU A 86 7.68 27.02 -11.00
CA GLU A 86 6.75 28.06 -11.43
C GLU A 86 7.14 29.43 -10.88
N LYS A 87 7.45 29.53 -9.58
CA LYS A 87 7.95 30.77 -8.97
C LYS A 87 9.21 31.28 -9.69
N ARG A 88 10.19 30.43 -9.94
CA ARG A 88 11.43 30.81 -10.65
C ARG A 88 11.16 31.32 -12.06
N PHE A 89 10.26 30.69 -12.81
CA PHE A 89 9.89 31.14 -14.15
C PHE A 89 9.06 32.43 -14.13
N ALA A 90 8.18 32.62 -13.14
CA ALA A 90 7.43 33.86 -12.97
C ALA A 90 8.35 35.08 -12.70
N PHE A 91 9.47 34.89 -12.01
CA PHE A 91 10.48 35.95 -11.85
C PHE A 91 11.34 36.18 -13.10
N ALA A 92 11.55 35.16 -13.95
CA ALA A 92 12.33 35.28 -15.18
C ALA A 92 11.52 35.83 -16.37
N GLY A 93 10.18 35.83 -16.30
CA GLY A 93 9.29 36.34 -17.34
C GLY A 93 8.92 37.82 -17.23
N GLY A 94 9.52 38.55 -16.28
CA GLY A 94 9.21 39.96 -16.02
C GLY A 94 10.35 40.90 -16.38
N THR A 95 10.72 40.98 -17.66
CA THR A 95 11.27 42.18 -18.32
C THR A 95 11.40 41.91 -19.82
N GLU A 96 10.30 42.09 -20.55
CA GLU A 96 10.28 42.83 -21.82
C GLU A 96 9.14 43.85 -21.75
#